data_AF-A0A2G9SFE6-F1
#
_entry.id   AF-A0A2G9SFE6-F1
#
_cell.length_a   1.000
_cell.length_b   1.000
_cell.length_c   1.000
_cell.angle_alpha   90.00
_cell.angle_beta   90.00
_cell.angle_gamma   90.00
#
_symmetry.space_group_name_H-M   'P 1'
#
loop_
_entity.id
_entity.type
_entity.pdbx_description
1 polymer ?
#
loop_
_entity_poly.entity_id
_entity_poly.type
_entity_poly.pdbx_seq_one_letter_code
_entity_poly.pdbx_strand_id
1 'polypeptide(L)'
;LFPPVESSSIGRIIGGEECVPHSEPWQAALYYFDKFICGGILINETWILTAAHCKMSNIQICLGDHNRMVHEGTEQWRHAVKMCIHPSFNSITYDNDIMLLKMNSPVVINDYVKLITLPTEPVADNTICNISGWGSTISPGDKAKKGSMVTRDELRVRVELMFYSNIGCSQVRRTANNLGCSRQIRMPRNTL
;
A
#
# COMPACT_ATOMS: atom_id res chain seq x y z
N LEU A 1 -32.57 0.67 3.29
CA LEU A 1 -32.57 1.97 2.60
C LEU A 1 -31.12 2.43 2.56
N PHE A 2 -30.48 2.24 1.41
CA PHE A 2 -29.08 2.60 1.22
C PHE A 2 -28.98 4.12 1.01
N PRO A 3 -28.04 4.82 1.65
CA PRO A 3 -27.78 6.21 1.31
C PRO A 3 -27.30 6.30 -0.15
N PRO A 4 -27.64 7.38 -0.87
CA PRO A 4 -27.27 7.54 -2.26
C PRO A 4 -25.75 7.65 -2.38
N VAL A 5 -25.14 6.72 -3.11
CA VAL A 5 -23.76 6.85 -3.57
C VAL A 5 -23.81 7.80 -4.77
N GLU A 6 -23.35 9.03 -4.59
CA GLU A 6 -23.16 9.95 -5.71
C GLU A 6 -22.21 9.31 -6.73
N SER A 7 -22.69 9.23 -7.97
CA SER A 7 -21.97 8.61 -9.06
C SER A 7 -20.75 9.46 -9.42
N SER A 8 -19.55 8.96 -9.15
CA SER A 8 -18.38 9.31 -9.94
C SER A 8 -17.83 8.03 -10.57
N SER A 9 -17.51 8.14 -11.85
CA SER A 9 -16.93 7.10 -12.71
C SER A 9 -15.61 6.58 -12.13
N ILE A 10 -15.48 5.26 -11.91
CA ILE A 10 -14.25 4.67 -11.33
C ILE A 10 -13.59 3.71 -12.31
N GLY A 11 -12.47 4.16 -12.84
CA GLY A 11 -11.25 3.38 -12.91
C GLY A 11 -10.14 4.21 -12.27
N ARG A 12 -9.53 3.71 -11.19
CA ARG A 12 -8.46 4.34 -10.35
C ARG A 12 -8.92 5.40 -9.32
N ILE A 13 -8.03 5.58 -8.34
CA ILE A 13 -8.17 6.44 -7.16
C ILE A 13 -8.45 7.89 -7.59
N ILE A 14 -9.59 8.45 -7.20
CA ILE A 14 -9.93 9.87 -7.33
C ILE A 14 -10.11 10.41 -5.91
N GLY A 15 -9.44 11.50 -5.54
CA GLY A 15 -9.74 12.24 -4.30
C GLY A 15 -8.87 11.94 -3.07
N GLY A 16 -7.62 11.48 -3.24
CA GLY A 16 -6.69 11.36 -2.11
C GLY A 16 -6.22 12.71 -1.59
N GLU A 17 -6.13 12.84 -0.27
CA GLU A 17 -5.54 13.99 0.42
C GLU A 17 -4.09 13.69 0.80
N GLU A 18 -3.26 14.73 0.88
CA GLU A 18 -1.90 14.57 1.40
C GLU A 18 -1.97 14.06 2.85
N CYS A 19 -1.15 13.06 3.17
CA CYS A 19 -0.98 12.66 4.56
C CYS A 19 -0.34 13.81 5.34
N VAL A 20 -0.73 13.98 6.61
CA VAL A 20 0.10 14.77 7.52
C VAL A 20 1.50 14.14 7.53
N PRO A 21 2.60 14.90 7.37
CA PRO A 21 3.94 14.33 7.31
C PRO A 21 4.19 13.34 8.45
N HIS A 22 4.68 12.15 8.07
CA HIS A 22 5.01 11.03 8.96
C HIS A 22 3.84 10.46 9.81
N SER A 23 2.58 10.77 9.47
CA SER A 23 1.40 10.18 10.14
C SER A 23 1.18 8.68 9.89
N GLU A 24 1.86 8.12 8.88
CA GLU A 24 1.84 6.69 8.54
C GLU A 24 3.26 6.10 8.73
N PRO A 25 3.75 5.96 9.98
CA PRO A 25 5.17 5.70 10.29
C PRO A 25 5.63 4.27 10.00
N TRP A 26 4.71 3.36 9.66
CA TRP A 26 5.03 1.99 9.21
C TRP A 26 5.26 1.88 7.70
N GLN A 27 4.96 2.94 6.94
CA GLN A 27 5.02 2.91 5.49
C GLN A 27 6.48 2.81 5.01
N ALA A 28 6.75 1.83 4.15
CA ALA A 28 8.01 1.68 3.45
C ALA A 28 7.85 2.01 1.96
N ALA A 29 8.83 2.70 1.40
CA ALA A 29 9.01 2.85 -0.05
C ALA A 29 10.09 1.87 -0.53
N LEU A 30 9.76 1.11 -1.58
CA LEU A 30 10.64 0.12 -2.17
C LEU A 30 11.20 0.65 -3.48
N TYR A 31 12.52 0.51 -3.64
CA TYR A 31 13.25 0.98 -4.80
C TYR A 31 14.05 -0.16 -5.44
N TYR A 32 14.13 -0.14 -6.76
CA TYR A 32 15.09 -0.93 -7.53
C TYR A 32 16.10 0.05 -8.12
N PHE A 33 17.30 0.09 -7.54
CA PHE A 33 18.23 1.21 -7.70
C PHE A 33 17.55 2.54 -7.33
N ASP A 34 17.56 3.54 -8.20
CA ASP A 34 16.95 4.85 -8.00
C ASP A 34 15.44 4.89 -8.32
N LYS A 35 14.90 3.80 -8.87
CA LYS A 35 13.49 3.75 -9.31
C LYS A 35 12.58 3.21 -8.21
N PHE A 36 11.61 4.01 -7.79
CA PHE A 36 10.51 3.51 -6.97
C PHE A 36 9.69 2.45 -7.71
N ILE A 37 9.43 1.35 -7.02
CA ILE A 37 8.72 0.20 -7.59
C ILE A 37 7.42 -0.12 -6.86
N CYS A 38 7.39 -0.03 -5.54
CA CYS A 38 6.28 -0.49 -4.71
C CYS A 38 6.28 0.15 -3.32
N GLY A 39 5.17 -0.02 -2.60
CA GLY A 39 5.12 0.19 -1.16
C GLY A 39 5.35 -1.10 -0.36
N GLY A 40 5.53 -0.94 0.95
CA GLY A 40 5.51 -2.02 1.93
C GLY A 40 5.14 -1.48 3.31
N ILE A 41 5.04 -2.37 4.29
CA ILE A 41 4.78 -2.01 5.69
C ILE A 41 5.78 -2.68 6.64
N LEU A 42 6.25 -1.95 7.63
CA LEU A 42 7.16 -2.44 8.67
C LEU A 42 6.40 -3.24 9.72
N ILE A 43 6.61 -4.56 9.75
CA ILE A 43 5.94 -5.47 10.70
C ILE A 43 6.85 -5.85 11.89
N ASN A 44 8.16 -5.66 11.73
CA ASN A 44 9.18 -5.84 12.76
C ASN A 44 10.43 -5.05 12.34
N GLU A 45 11.37 -4.80 13.26
CA GLU A 45 12.58 -3.99 13.03
C GLU A 45 13.46 -4.43 11.84
N THR A 46 13.32 -5.66 11.36
CA THR A 46 14.09 -6.29 10.27
C THR A 46 13.21 -6.84 9.14
N TRP A 47 11.88 -6.72 9.22
CA TRP A 47 10.95 -7.35 8.28
C TRP A 47 9.94 -6.37 7.71
N ILE A 48 9.89 -6.30 6.38
CA ILE A 48 8.86 -5.61 5.61
C ILE A 48 7.89 -6.63 5.02
N LEU A 49 6.60 -6.33 5.10
CA LEU A 49 5.56 -6.99 4.33
C LEU A 49 5.25 -6.20 3.05
N THR A 50 5.21 -6.88 1.90
CA THR A 50 4.87 -6.29 0.61
C THR A 50 4.21 -7.34 -0.30
N ALA A 51 3.90 -6.97 -1.55
CA ALA A 51 3.35 -7.88 -2.55
C ALA A 51 4.45 -8.70 -3.23
N ALA A 52 4.14 -9.94 -3.61
CA ALA A 52 5.08 -10.81 -4.31
C ALA A 52 5.42 -10.32 -5.72
N HIS A 53 4.47 -9.67 -6.41
CA HIS A 53 4.71 -9.09 -7.73
C HIS A 53 5.72 -7.94 -7.72
N CYS A 54 6.02 -7.36 -6.55
CA CYS A 54 7.04 -6.32 -6.38
C CYS A 54 8.48 -6.85 -6.41
N LYS A 55 8.67 -8.17 -6.54
CA LYS A 55 10.00 -8.80 -6.49
C LYS A 55 10.93 -8.23 -7.56
N MET A 56 12.08 -7.73 -7.12
CA MET A 56 13.22 -7.32 -7.93
C MET A 56 14.51 -7.94 -7.37
N SER A 57 15.60 -7.95 -8.14
CA SER A 57 16.88 -8.55 -7.72
C SER A 57 17.61 -7.76 -6.64
N ASN A 58 17.46 -6.44 -6.60
CA ASN A 58 18.13 -5.56 -5.64
C ASN A 58 17.14 -4.52 -5.10
N ILE A 59 16.46 -4.86 -4.01
CA ILE A 59 15.47 -3.98 -3.38
C ILE A 59 16.14 -3.13 -2.29
N GLN A 60 16.09 -1.82 -2.46
CA GLN A 60 16.35 -0.82 -1.42
C GLN A 60 15.03 -0.46 -0.74
N ILE A 61 15.09 -0.28 0.58
CA ILE A 61 13.94 -0.03 1.44
C ILE A 61 14.19 1.30 2.13
N CYS A 62 13.28 2.26 1.95
CA CYS A 62 13.27 3.54 2.65
C CYS A 62 12.06 3.59 3.60
N LEU A 63 12.32 3.92 4.87
CA LEU A 63 11.31 4.15 5.92
C LEU A 63 11.46 5.56 6.46
N GLY A 64 10.39 6.15 6.98
CA GLY A 64 10.42 7.49 7.60
C GLY A 64 10.32 8.67 6.61
N ASP A 65 10.31 8.39 5.31
CA ASP A 65 10.16 9.35 4.21
C ASP A 65 8.71 9.84 4.08
N HIS A 66 8.42 11.10 3.74
CA HIS A 66 7.10 11.62 3.36
C HIS A 66 7.10 12.13 1.91
N ASN A 67 8.09 12.97 1.55
CA ASN A 67 8.34 13.39 0.18
C ASN A 67 9.56 12.69 -0.42
N ARG A 68 9.30 11.76 -1.34
CA ARG A 68 10.32 10.91 -1.99
C ARG A 68 11.35 11.65 -2.86
N MET A 69 11.13 12.94 -3.11
CA MET A 69 12.01 13.78 -3.92
C MET A 69 12.94 14.67 -3.09
N VAL A 70 12.78 14.68 -1.77
CA VAL A 70 13.54 15.53 -0.85
C VAL A 70 14.16 14.65 0.23
N HIS A 71 15.36 15.02 0.70
CA HIS A 71 15.93 14.41 1.90
C HIS A 71 15.45 15.19 3.12
N GLU A 72 14.60 14.55 3.93
CA GLU A 72 13.96 15.12 5.12
C GLU A 72 14.79 14.89 6.40
N GLY A 73 15.76 13.96 6.36
CA GLY A 73 16.63 13.62 7.48
C GLY A 73 16.01 12.59 8.44
N THR A 74 14.79 12.16 8.17
CA THR A 74 14.06 11.13 8.92
C THR A 74 14.25 9.73 8.33
N GLU A 75 14.80 9.65 7.11
CA GLU A 75 14.83 8.42 6.33
C GLU A 75 15.83 7.39 6.86
N GLN A 76 15.39 6.15 6.91
CA GLN A 76 16.24 5.01 7.21
C GLN A 76 16.29 4.06 6.01
N TRP A 77 17.46 4.01 5.38
CA TRP A 77 17.72 3.14 4.24
C TRP A 77 18.23 1.77 4.65
N ARG A 78 17.66 0.72 4.06
CA ARG A 78 18.08 -0.68 4.22
C ARG A 78 18.10 -1.39 2.88
N HIS A 79 18.77 -2.55 2.85
CA HIS A 79 18.74 -3.45 1.70
C HIS A 79 18.02 -4.74 2.06
N ALA A 80 17.22 -5.27 1.13
CA ALA A 80 16.65 -6.60 1.25
C ALA A 80 17.74 -7.66 1.05
N VAL A 81 17.96 -8.51 2.06
CA VAL A 81 18.92 -9.63 2.01
C VAL A 81 18.24 -10.99 1.88
N LYS A 82 16.93 -11.04 2.13
CA LYS A 82 16.13 -12.25 1.91
C LYS A 82 14.74 -11.86 1.43
N MET A 83 14.25 -12.57 0.42
CA MET A 83 12.90 -12.46 -0.11
C MET A 83 12.19 -13.79 0.15
N CYS A 84 11.14 -13.77 0.97
CA CYS A 84 10.31 -14.94 1.26
C CYS A 84 8.95 -14.75 0.58
N ILE A 85 8.84 -15.20 -0.67
CA ILE A 85 7.58 -15.17 -1.43
C ILE A 85 6.67 -16.27 -0.89
N HIS A 86 5.37 -15.99 -0.80
CA HIS A 86 4.41 -17.00 -0.42
C HIS A 86 4.49 -18.22 -1.36
N PRO A 87 4.57 -19.46 -0.84
CA PRO A 87 4.82 -20.66 -1.66
C PRO A 87 3.71 -20.93 -2.69
N SER A 88 2.49 -20.46 -2.43
CA SER A 88 1.35 -20.57 -3.34
C SER A 88 1.09 -19.31 -4.16
N PHE A 89 2.05 -18.39 -4.27
CA PHE A 89 1.92 -17.23 -5.15
C PHE A 89 1.76 -17.67 -6.61
N ASN A 90 0.74 -17.15 -7.29
CA ASN A 90 0.48 -17.43 -8.70
C ASN A 90 0.56 -16.12 -9.51
N SER A 91 1.57 -16.00 -10.36
CA SER A 91 1.82 -14.78 -11.15
C SER A 91 0.82 -14.52 -12.28
N ILE A 92 -0.02 -15.49 -12.63
CA ILE A 92 -1.07 -15.34 -13.65
C ILE A 92 -2.33 -14.76 -13.02
N THR A 93 -2.71 -15.26 -11.83
CA THR A 93 -3.95 -14.88 -11.14
C THR A 93 -3.76 -13.82 -10.06
N TYR A 94 -2.51 -13.58 -9.64
CA TYR A 94 -2.13 -12.81 -8.45
C TYR A 94 -2.71 -13.35 -7.14
N ASP A 95 -3.09 -14.64 -7.11
CA ASP A 95 -3.47 -15.27 -5.86
C ASP A 95 -2.24 -15.45 -4.95
N ASN A 96 -2.42 -15.17 -3.65
CA ASN A 96 -1.37 -15.16 -2.63
C ASN A 96 -0.19 -14.21 -2.96
N ASP A 97 -0.50 -13.04 -3.50
CA ASP A 97 0.46 -11.99 -3.85
C ASP A 97 1.05 -11.30 -2.62
N ILE A 98 1.88 -12.03 -1.88
CA ILE A 98 2.46 -11.58 -0.62
C ILE A 98 3.88 -12.10 -0.44
N MET A 99 4.74 -11.22 0.06
CA MET A 99 6.17 -11.47 0.25
C MET A 99 6.68 -10.76 1.50
N LEU A 100 7.53 -11.45 2.25
CA LEU A 100 8.32 -10.86 3.33
C LEU A 100 9.72 -10.53 2.83
N LEU A 101 10.19 -9.32 3.13
CA LEU A 101 11.56 -8.88 2.88
C LEU A 101 12.31 -8.79 4.22
N LYS A 102 13.42 -9.52 4.35
CA LYS A 102 14.34 -9.36 5.47
C LYS A 102 15.37 -8.27 5.13
N MET A 103 15.54 -7.32 6.03
CA MET A 103 16.53 -6.25 5.92
C MET A 103 17.91 -6.72 6.39
N ASN A 104 18.96 -6.10 5.86
CA ASN A 104 20.36 -6.36 6.24
C ASN A 104 20.68 -6.00 7.70
N SER A 105 19.97 -5.03 8.27
CA SER A 105 20.12 -4.60 9.67
C SER A 105 18.79 -4.05 10.20
N PRO A 106 18.56 -4.07 11.53
CA PRO A 106 17.35 -3.52 12.11
C PRO A 106 17.25 -2.01 11.90
N VAL A 107 16.03 -1.49 11.86
CA VAL A 107 15.73 -0.05 11.89
C VAL A 107 15.60 0.43 13.33
N VAL A 108 15.86 1.71 13.53
CA VAL A 108 15.67 2.37 14.83
C VAL A 108 14.23 2.85 14.91
N ILE A 109 13.45 2.32 15.84
CA ILE A 109 12.07 2.77 16.05
C ILE A 109 12.09 4.16 16.68
N ASN A 110 11.32 5.09 16.10
CA ASN A 110 11.20 6.48 16.55
C ASN A 110 9.85 7.07 16.12
N ASP A 111 9.70 8.39 16.16
CA ASP A 111 8.44 9.04 15.79
C ASP A 111 8.06 8.92 14.30
N TYR A 112 9.04 8.67 13.43
CA TYR A 112 8.87 8.58 11.98
C TYR A 112 8.84 7.14 11.46
N VAL A 113 9.38 6.20 12.23
CA VAL A 113 9.48 4.77 11.90
C VAL A 113 8.91 3.94 13.04
N LYS A 114 7.73 3.34 12.82
CA LYS A 114 7.03 2.49 13.81
C LYS A 114 6.53 1.20 13.19
N LEU A 115 6.36 0.19 14.02
CA LEU A 115 5.78 -1.09 13.61
C LEU A 115 4.27 -0.96 13.45
N ILE A 116 3.69 -1.64 12.45
CA ILE A 116 2.24 -1.87 12.38
C ILE A 116 1.89 -3.21 13.01
N THR A 117 0.73 -3.26 13.67
CA THR A 117 0.19 -4.51 14.20
C THR A 117 -0.59 -5.23 13.10
N LEU A 118 -0.33 -6.52 12.92
CA LEU A 118 -1.09 -7.32 11.96
C LEU A 118 -2.46 -7.71 12.54
N PRO A 119 -3.53 -7.69 11.73
CA PRO A 119 -4.85 -8.09 12.19
C PRO A 119 -4.87 -9.59 12.51
N THR A 120 -5.53 -9.95 13.62
CA THR A 120 -5.76 -11.35 14.01
C THR A 120 -7.09 -11.90 13.49
N GLU A 121 -8.02 -11.02 13.14
CA GLU A 121 -9.36 -11.37 12.66
C GLU A 121 -9.63 -10.78 11.27
N PRO A 122 -10.51 -11.39 10.48
CA PRO A 122 -10.96 -10.81 9.21
C PRO A 122 -11.65 -9.46 9.41
N VAL A 123 -11.40 -8.52 8.49
CA VAL A 123 -12.12 -7.24 8.43
C VAL A 123 -13.56 -7.50 7.95
N ALA A 124 -14.54 -6.85 8.59
CA ALA A 124 -15.94 -6.97 8.20
C ALA A 124 -16.28 -6.17 6.93
N ASP A 125 -17.25 -6.65 6.16
CA ASP A 125 -17.77 -5.91 5.00
C ASP A 125 -18.30 -4.52 5.40
N ASN A 126 -18.12 -3.55 4.52
CA ASN A 126 -18.47 -2.14 4.69
C ASN A 126 -17.61 -1.38 5.71
N THR A 127 -16.53 -1.96 6.23
CA THR A 127 -15.55 -1.23 7.06
C THR A 127 -14.83 -0.19 6.22
N ILE A 128 -14.75 1.04 6.69
CA ILE A 128 -13.92 2.08 6.05
C ILE A 128 -12.47 1.85 6.46
N CYS A 129 -11.60 1.68 5.47
CA CYS A 129 -10.17 1.46 5.62
C CYS A 129 -9.40 2.63 5.01
N ASN A 130 -8.27 2.97 5.63
CA ASN A 130 -7.33 3.96 5.09
C ASN A 130 -6.28 3.26 4.25
N ILE A 131 -6.00 3.80 3.07
CA ILE A 131 -4.91 3.36 2.20
C ILE A 131 -4.01 4.55 1.94
N SER A 132 -2.72 4.39 2.24
CA SER A 132 -1.69 5.39 2.03
C SER A 132 -0.63 4.93 1.03
N GLY A 133 -0.07 5.87 0.28
CA GLY A 133 1.04 5.60 -0.62
C GLY A 133 1.41 6.81 -1.48
N TRP A 134 2.26 6.57 -2.46
CA TRP A 134 2.75 7.58 -3.39
C TRP A 134 2.28 7.27 -4.83
N GLY A 135 1.04 6.79 -4.96
CA GLY A 135 0.44 6.46 -6.25
C GLY A 135 -0.52 7.55 -6.72
N SER A 136 -0.66 7.69 -8.04
CA SER A 136 -1.50 8.72 -8.64
C SER A 136 -2.97 8.64 -8.18
N THR A 137 -3.49 9.78 -7.75
CA THR A 137 -4.88 10.03 -7.34
C THR A 137 -5.73 10.66 -8.45
N ILE A 138 -5.27 10.55 -9.71
CA ILE A 138 -5.94 11.14 -10.88
C ILE A 138 -6.36 10.02 -11.84
N SER A 139 -7.62 10.06 -12.27
CA SER A 139 -8.15 9.16 -13.30
C SER A 139 -7.48 9.37 -14.66
N PRO A 140 -7.26 8.31 -15.45
CA PRO A 140 -6.85 8.44 -16.85
C PRO A 140 -7.95 9.16 -17.64
N GLY A 141 -7.77 10.46 -17.90
CA GLY A 141 -8.74 11.28 -18.64
C GLY A 141 -9.01 12.65 -18.03
N ASP A 142 -8.80 12.79 -16.71
CA ASP A 142 -8.89 14.10 -16.06
C ASP A 142 -7.60 14.87 -16.31
N LYS A 143 -7.70 15.96 -17.09
CA LYS A 143 -6.61 16.94 -17.17
C LYS A 143 -6.45 17.51 -15.77
N ALA A 144 -5.26 17.34 -15.19
CA ALA A 144 -4.88 17.95 -13.92
C ALA A 144 -5.41 19.39 -13.89
N LYS A 145 -6.28 19.72 -12.93
CA LYS A 145 -6.71 21.10 -12.74
C LYS A 145 -5.45 21.91 -12.48
N LYS A 146 -5.15 22.86 -13.36
CA LYS A 146 -4.01 23.77 -13.23
C LYS A 146 -4.20 24.53 -11.90
N GLY A 147 -3.46 24.12 -10.86
CA GLY A 147 -3.60 24.62 -9.49
C GLY A 147 -3.82 23.57 -8.40
N SER A 148 -4.10 22.30 -8.72
CA SER A 148 -3.98 21.20 -7.75
C SER A 148 -2.55 20.67 -7.79
N MET A 149 -1.70 21.23 -6.94
CA MET A 149 -0.24 21.09 -6.99
C MET A 149 0.25 19.88 -6.18
N VAL A 150 -0.43 18.73 -6.28
CA VAL A 150 0.17 17.46 -5.85
C VAL A 150 0.90 16.90 -7.06
N THR A 151 2.19 17.14 -7.10
CA THR A 151 3.10 16.58 -8.09
C THR A 151 3.03 15.05 -8.03
N ARG A 152 2.98 14.44 -9.21
CA ARG A 152 2.70 13.01 -9.40
C ARG A 152 3.66 12.16 -8.57
N ASP A 153 3.12 11.36 -7.65
CA ASP A 153 3.81 10.27 -6.96
C ASP A 153 4.99 10.70 -6.04
N GLU A 154 5.07 11.99 -5.66
CA GLU A 154 6.14 12.55 -4.81
C GLU A 154 5.76 12.54 -3.32
N LEU A 155 4.57 13.08 -3.01
CA LEU A 155 4.03 13.18 -1.67
C LEU A 155 3.17 11.98 -1.32
N ARG A 156 3.20 11.58 -0.05
CA ARG A 156 2.32 10.53 0.43
C ARG A 156 0.89 11.04 0.53
N VAL A 157 -0.03 10.30 -0.06
CA VAL A 157 -1.46 10.58 -0.03
C VAL A 157 -2.21 9.44 0.65
N ARG A 158 -3.35 9.75 1.28
CA ARG A 158 -4.29 8.80 1.85
C ARG A 158 -5.65 8.89 1.19
N VAL A 159 -6.34 7.76 1.15
CA VAL A 159 -7.72 7.63 0.68
C VAL A 159 -8.47 6.68 1.59
N GLU A 160 -9.71 7.03 1.89
CA GLU A 160 -10.66 6.15 2.56
C GLU A 160 -11.37 5.29 1.52
N LEU A 161 -11.26 3.97 1.65
CA LEU A 161 -12.00 3.00 0.84
C LEU A 161 -12.82 2.08 1.73
N MET A 162 -14.00 1.73 1.25
CA MET A 162 -14.82 0.71 1.88
C MET A 162 -14.30 -0.69 1.54
N PHE A 163 -14.04 -1.49 2.56
CA PHE A 163 -13.62 -2.88 2.43
C PHE A 163 -14.82 -3.79 2.15
N TYR A 164 -14.61 -4.75 1.25
CA TYR A 164 -15.53 -5.84 0.98
C TYR A 164 -14.75 -7.16 0.91
N SER A 165 -15.25 -8.18 1.60
CA SER A 165 -14.83 -9.56 1.44
C SER A 165 -15.02 -10.04 0.01
N ASN A 166 -14.44 -11.19 -0.34
CA ASN A 166 -14.63 -11.78 -1.67
C ASN A 166 -16.13 -12.00 -1.99
N ILE A 167 -16.93 -12.35 -0.99
CA ILE A 167 -18.38 -12.54 -1.14
C ILE A 167 -19.06 -11.18 -1.34
N GLY A 168 -18.82 -10.21 -0.45
CA GLY A 168 -19.38 -8.86 -0.54
C GLY A 168 -19.04 -8.19 -1.87
N CYS A 169 -17.77 -8.27 -2.30
CA CYS A 169 -17.33 -7.80 -3.60
C CYS A 169 -18.12 -8.43 -4.76
N SER A 170 -18.31 -9.75 -4.73
CA SER A 170 -19.03 -10.45 -5.80
C SER A 170 -20.48 -10.01 -5.92
N GLN A 171 -21.11 -9.65 -4.80
CA GLN A 171 -22.47 -9.12 -4.75
C GLN A 171 -22.50 -7.68 -5.28
N VAL A 172 -21.61 -6.83 -4.77
CA VAL A 172 -21.49 -5.43 -5.18
C VAL A 172 -21.19 -5.29 -6.68
N ARG A 173 -20.33 -6.15 -7.23
CA ARG A 173 -20.06 -6.19 -8.68
C ARG A 173 -21.28 -6.51 -9.54
N ARG A 174 -22.26 -7.28 -9.01
CA ARG A 174 -23.49 -7.59 -9.74
C ARG A 174 -24.47 -6.42 -9.75
N THR A 175 -24.42 -5.58 -8.72
CA THR A 175 -25.34 -4.43 -8.54
C THR A 175 -24.75 -3.10 -9.01
N ALA A 176 -23.42 -2.99 -9.09
CA ALA A 176 -22.70 -1.80 -9.48
C ALA A 176 -21.52 -2.17 -10.40
N ASN A 177 -21.67 -1.86 -11.69
CA ASN A 177 -20.80 -2.34 -12.78
C ASN A 177 -19.35 -1.80 -12.77
N ASN A 178 -18.95 -0.97 -11.80
CA ASN A 178 -17.67 -0.24 -11.82
C ASN A 178 -16.87 -0.30 -10.52
N LEU A 179 -17.11 -1.30 -9.65
CA LEU A 179 -16.31 -1.48 -8.43
C LEU A 179 -15.14 -2.46 -8.66
N GLY A 180 -13.93 -1.91 -8.54
CA GLY A 180 -12.71 -2.69 -8.36
C GLY A 180 -12.68 -3.25 -6.95
N CYS A 181 -12.48 -4.57 -6.81
CA CYS A 181 -12.31 -5.19 -5.52
C CYS A 181 -10.89 -5.71 -5.37
N SER A 182 -10.27 -5.38 -4.25
CA SER A 182 -9.04 -6.02 -3.80
C SER A 182 -9.39 -7.35 -3.12
N ARG A 183 -8.52 -8.35 -3.24
CA ARG A 183 -8.70 -9.65 -2.59
C ARG A 183 -8.08 -9.61 -1.20
N GLN A 184 -8.75 -10.24 -0.24
CA GLN A 184 -8.15 -10.46 1.08
C GLN A 184 -7.04 -11.51 0.96
N ILE A 185 -5.84 -11.18 1.44
CA ILE A 185 -4.73 -12.13 1.52
C ILE A 185 -4.76 -12.79 2.90
N ARG A 186 -4.76 -14.13 2.93
CA ARG A 186 -4.71 -14.91 4.17
C ARG A 186 -3.29 -15.43 4.36
N MET A 187 -2.59 -14.95 5.38
CA MET A 187 -1.30 -15.52 5.75
C MET A 187 -1.48 -16.92 6.36
N PRO A 188 -0.67 -17.92 5.99
CA PRO A 188 -0.63 -19.19 6.72
C PRO A 188 -0.22 -18.94 8.17
N ARG A 189 -0.85 -19.64 9.12
CA ARG A 189 -0.65 -19.48 10.58
C ARG A 189 0.80 -19.67 11.06
N ASN A 190 1.71 -20.14 10.20
CA ASN A 190 3.10 -20.50 10.56
C ASN A 190 4.16 -19.72 9.75
N THR A 191 3.89 -18.47 9.34
CA THR A 191 4.78 -17.71 8.43
C THR A 191 5.63 -16.65 9.15
N LEU A 192 5.64 -16.61 10.47
CA LEU A 192 6.50 -15.76 11.29
C LEU A 192 7.18 -16.58 12.39
#